data_AF-A0A813EYP4-F1
#
_entry.id   AF-A0A813EYP4-F1
#
_cell.length_a   1.000
_cell.length_b   1.000
_cell.length_c   1.000
_cell.angle_alpha   90.00
_cell.angle_beta   90.00
_cell.angle_gamma   90.00
#
_symmetry.space_group_name_H-M   'P 1'
#
loop_
_entity.id
_entity.type
_entity.pdbx_description
1 polymer ?
#
loop_
_entity_poly.entity_id
_entity_poly.type
_entity_poly.pdbx_seq_one_letter_code
_entity_poly.pdbx_strand_id
1 'polypeptide(L)'
;ITQQTMLEMCQKGRRFAGAYLAAIRGGRVFYMCCSRHLCEASSIRLGEEAITTDLELLLGLIQEVATELQVNDTYMSFNIGDQPMFDKAYYGPAPQFHWVSSAGHWNVPLPNPFHLK
;
A
#
# COMPACT_ATOMS: atom_id res chain seq x y z
N ILE A 1 -7.96 -10.57 -4.85
CA ILE A 1 -8.12 -9.40 -5.75
C ILE A 1 -7.26 -9.63 -6.99
N THR A 2 -7.71 -9.26 -8.19
CA THR A 2 -6.90 -9.41 -9.42
C THR A 2 -6.08 -8.14 -9.67
N GLN A 3 -4.97 -8.26 -10.40
CA GLN A 3 -4.16 -7.12 -10.86
C GLN A 3 -5.01 -6.09 -11.64
N GLN A 4 -5.97 -6.57 -12.43
CA GLN A 4 -6.88 -5.73 -13.22
C GLN A 4 -7.79 -4.87 -12.32
N THR A 5 -8.41 -5.46 -11.29
CA THR A 5 -9.24 -4.71 -10.33
C THR A 5 -8.45 -3.60 -9.64
N MET A 6 -7.19 -3.89 -9.30
CA MET A 6 -6.29 -2.92 -8.66
C MET A 6 -5.93 -1.76 -9.58
N LEU A 7 -5.61 -2.03 -10.85
CA LEU A 7 -5.31 -1.00 -11.84
C LEU A 7 -6.51 -0.09 -12.12
N GLU A 8 -7.71 -0.67 -12.21
CA GLU A 8 -8.95 0.10 -12.39
C GLU A 8 -9.24 1.00 -11.19
N MET A 9 -8.99 0.52 -9.96
CA MET A 9 -9.08 1.33 -8.74
C MET A 9 -8.08 2.47 -8.77
N CYS A 10 -6.86 2.22 -9.27
CA CYS A 10 -5.80 3.21 -9.37
C CYS A 10 -6.13 4.33 -10.39
N GLN A 11 -6.69 3.96 -11.55
CA GLN A 11 -7.03 4.90 -12.63
C GLN A 11 -8.26 5.77 -12.35
N LYS A 12 -9.23 5.28 -11.56
CA LYS A 12 -10.53 5.94 -11.39
C LYS A 12 -10.56 7.10 -10.39
N GLY A 13 -9.48 7.46 -9.72
CA GLY A 13 -9.53 8.60 -8.80
C GLY A 13 -8.32 9.50 -8.80
N ARG A 14 -8.62 10.68 -9.34
CA ARG A 14 -7.88 11.92 -9.11
C ARG A 14 -7.94 12.39 -7.64
N ARG A 15 -8.71 11.73 -6.76
CA ARG A 15 -8.78 11.99 -5.30
C ARG A 15 -7.82 11.14 -4.47
N PHE A 16 -6.99 10.30 -5.09
CA PHE A 16 -6.20 9.27 -4.38
C PHE A 16 -4.78 9.71 -4.03
N ALA A 17 -4.63 10.94 -3.55
CA ALA A 17 -3.35 11.38 -3.00
C ALA A 17 -2.95 10.45 -1.85
N GLY A 18 -1.77 9.85 -1.91
CA GLY A 18 -1.30 8.91 -0.89
C GLY A 18 -1.77 7.46 -1.06
N ALA A 19 -2.50 7.09 -2.13
CA ALA A 19 -2.83 5.69 -2.41
C ALA A 19 -1.80 5.02 -3.35
N TYR A 20 -1.45 3.79 -3.01
CA TYR A 20 -0.44 2.99 -3.69
C TYR A 20 -0.94 1.56 -3.92
N LEU A 21 -0.44 0.96 -4.99
CA LEU A 21 -0.47 -0.50 -5.17
C LEU A 21 0.93 -1.03 -4.90
N ALA A 22 1.02 -2.17 -4.23
CA ALA A 22 2.25 -2.91 -4.08
C ALA A 22 2.10 -4.37 -4.46
N ALA A 23 3.24 -4.97 -4.79
CA ALA A 23 3.38 -6.39 -5.03
C ALA A 23 4.57 -6.92 -4.24
N ILE A 24 4.39 -8.07 -3.59
CA ILE A 24 5.49 -8.90 -3.11
C ILE A 24 5.77 -9.92 -4.20
N ARG A 25 7.01 -9.97 -4.68
CA ARG A 25 7.47 -10.93 -5.70
C ARG A 25 8.86 -11.44 -5.35
N GLY A 26 8.97 -12.73 -5.06
CA GLY A 26 10.26 -13.36 -4.74
C GLY A 26 11.00 -12.66 -3.60
N GLY A 27 10.30 -12.33 -2.52
CA GLY A 27 10.87 -11.64 -1.34
C GLY A 27 11.19 -10.15 -1.53
N ARG A 28 10.78 -9.55 -2.66
CA ARG A 28 10.96 -8.12 -2.93
C ARG A 28 9.64 -7.40 -2.98
N VAL A 29 9.62 -6.16 -2.49
CA VAL A 29 8.45 -5.28 -2.53
C VAL A 29 8.61 -4.29 -3.67
N PHE A 30 7.60 -4.25 -4.53
CA PHE A 30 7.46 -3.28 -5.62
C PHE A 30 6.22 -2.44 -5.34
N TYR A 31 6.23 -1.16 -5.69
CA TYR A 31 5.04 -0.32 -5.53
C TYR A 31 4.85 0.63 -6.71
N MET A 32 3.63 1.16 -6.86
CA MET A 32 3.30 2.22 -7.79
C MET A 32 2.26 3.16 -7.18
N CYS A 33 2.34 4.45 -7.49
CA CYS A 33 1.34 5.43 -7.03
C CYS A 33 0.10 5.44 -7.94
N CYS A 34 -1.08 5.69 -7.37
CA CYS A 34 -2.33 5.76 -8.15
C CYS A 34 -2.67 7.13 -8.73
N SER A 35 -2.22 8.21 -8.10
CA SER A 35 -2.65 9.59 -8.41
C SER A 35 -1.60 10.45 -9.10
N ARG A 36 -0.36 9.97 -9.26
CA ARG A 36 0.73 10.72 -9.90
C ARG A 36 1.23 9.96 -11.12
N HIS A 37 1.19 10.60 -12.29
CA HIS A 37 1.70 10.09 -13.56
C HIS A 37 3.22 9.76 -13.56
N LEU A 38 3.95 10.00 -12.47
CA LEU A 38 5.41 10.02 -12.41
C LEU A 38 6.01 9.25 -11.22
N CYS A 39 5.24 8.36 -10.59
CA CYS A 39 5.79 7.48 -9.57
C CYS A 39 6.30 6.23 -10.27
N GLU A 40 7.59 6.23 -10.59
CA GLU A 40 8.25 5.03 -11.12
C GLU A 40 8.11 3.88 -10.12
N ALA A 41 7.94 2.67 -10.67
CA ALA A 41 7.87 1.48 -9.85
C ALA A 41 9.24 1.24 -9.21
N SER A 42 9.40 1.66 -7.95
CA SER A 42 10.64 1.45 -7.21
C SER A 42 10.59 0.11 -6.47
N SER A 43 11.74 -0.56 -6.41
CA SER A 43 11.96 -1.70 -5.55
C SER A 43 12.78 -1.26 -4.36
N ILE A 44 12.24 -1.41 -3.16
CA ILE A 44 13.01 -1.14 -1.95
C ILE A 44 13.84 -2.37 -1.61
N ARG A 45 15.10 -2.13 -1.23
CA ARG A 45 15.97 -3.12 -0.60
C ARG A 45 16.38 -2.57 0.77
N LEU A 46 16.00 -3.28 1.82
CA LEU A 46 16.45 -2.99 3.17
C LEU A 46 17.99 -3.04 3.24
N GLY A 47 18.60 -1.96 3.75
CA GLY A 47 20.04 -1.89 4.06
C GLY A 47 20.94 -1.24 3.01
N GLU A 48 20.44 -0.91 1.80
CA GLU A 48 21.25 -0.25 0.75
C GLU A 48 20.98 1.26 0.64
N GLU A 49 19.81 1.75 1.08
CA GLU A 49 19.44 3.17 1.00
C GLU A 49 18.88 3.69 2.33
N ALA A 50 19.13 4.97 2.64
CA ALA A 50 18.56 5.62 3.81
C ALA A 50 17.04 5.77 3.61
N ILE A 51 16.25 5.30 4.58
CA ILE A 51 14.80 5.51 4.60
C ILE A 51 14.55 7.00 4.88
N THR A 52 13.98 7.72 3.91
CA THR A 52 13.78 9.19 4.01
C THR A 52 12.30 9.59 4.07
N THR A 53 11.39 8.71 3.66
CA THR A 53 9.95 8.99 3.61
C THR A 53 9.12 7.98 4.41
N ASP A 54 7.92 8.38 4.83
CA ASP A 54 6.98 7.49 5.54
C ASP A 54 6.53 6.29 4.69
N LEU A 55 6.46 6.50 3.38
CA LEU A 55 6.21 5.46 2.40
C LEU A 55 7.31 4.38 2.43
N GLU A 56 8.57 4.81 2.38
CA GLU A 56 9.73 3.91 2.42
C GLU A 56 9.80 3.14 3.75
N LEU A 57 9.46 3.80 4.86
CA LEU A 57 9.40 3.15 6.18
C LEU A 57 8.36 2.02 6.20
N LEU A 58 7.14 2.30 5.73
CA LEU A 58 6.07 1.30 5.65
C LEU A 58 6.45 0.14 4.72
N LEU A 59 6.99 0.44 3.55
CA LEU A 59 7.40 -0.57 2.58
C LEU A 59 8.57 -1.42 3.09
N GLY A 60 9.51 -0.82 3.82
CA GLY A 60 10.60 -1.53 4.49
C GLY A 60 10.08 -2.53 5.53
N LEU A 61 9.13 -2.12 6.38
CA LEU A 61 8.48 -3.03 7.33
C LEU A 61 7.75 -4.18 6.63
N ILE A 62 7.03 -3.89 5.54
CA ILE A 62 6.36 -4.91 4.73
C ILE A 62 7.41 -5.89 4.18
N GLN A 63 8.54 -5.40 3.70
CA GLN A 63 9.61 -6.25 3.19
C GLN A 63 10.24 -7.14 4.28
N GLU A 64 10.47 -6.59 5.47
CA GLU A 64 11.02 -7.33 6.60
C GLU A 64 10.08 -8.48 7.00
N VAL A 65 8.80 -8.17 7.20
CA VAL A 65 7.77 -9.16 7.52
C VAL A 65 7.59 -10.18 6.39
N ALA A 66 7.61 -9.73 5.13
CA ALA A 66 7.48 -10.63 3.99
C ALA A 66 8.66 -11.61 3.87
N THR A 67 9.86 -11.14 4.20
CA THR A 67 11.09 -11.95 4.18
C THR A 67 11.06 -12.97 5.33
N GLU A 68 10.79 -12.52 6.55
CA GLU A 68 10.76 -13.36 7.75
C GLU A 68 9.67 -14.45 7.66
N LEU A 69 8.47 -14.07 7.20
CA LEU A 69 7.34 -14.99 7.10
C LEU A 69 7.26 -15.74 5.77
N GLN A 70 8.23 -15.54 4.87
CA GLN A 70 8.25 -16.14 3.53
C GLN A 70 6.90 -15.97 2.79
N VAL A 71 6.38 -14.74 2.80
CA VAL A 71 5.06 -14.43 2.24
C VAL A 71 5.07 -14.72 0.74
N ASN A 72 4.09 -15.51 0.31
CA ASN A 72 3.88 -15.81 -1.11
C ASN A 72 3.63 -14.53 -1.93
N ASP A 73 3.93 -14.64 -3.21
CA ASP A 73 3.67 -13.62 -4.21
C ASP A 73 2.23 -13.08 -4.12
N THR A 74 2.09 -11.82 -3.67
CA THR A 74 0.79 -11.18 -3.43
C THR A 74 0.73 -9.75 -3.96
N TYR A 75 -0.48 -9.25 -4.16
CA TYR A 75 -0.76 -7.85 -4.49
C TYR A 75 -1.56 -7.22 -3.37
N MET A 76 -1.26 -5.97 -3.06
CA MET A 76 -1.95 -5.22 -2.02
C MET A 76 -2.11 -3.76 -2.42
N SER A 77 -3.15 -3.11 -1.86
CA SER A 77 -3.27 -1.66 -1.93
C SER A 77 -3.08 -1.11 -0.52
N PHE A 78 -2.49 0.07 -0.41
CA PHE A 78 -2.39 0.78 0.84
C PHE A 78 -2.55 2.28 0.60
N ASN A 79 -2.92 3.01 1.65
CA ASN A 79 -3.02 4.46 1.62
C ASN A 79 -2.24 5.03 2.81
N ILE A 80 -1.48 6.10 2.57
CA ILE A 80 -0.71 6.82 3.59
C ILE A 80 -1.33 8.18 3.98
N GLY A 81 -2.51 8.47 3.44
CA GLY A 81 -3.28 9.66 3.75
C GLY A 81 -3.87 9.64 5.17
N ASP A 82 -4.63 10.67 5.48
CA ASP A 82 -5.31 10.81 6.78
C ASP A 82 -6.54 9.91 6.91
N GLN A 83 -7.18 9.51 5.79
CA GLN A 83 -8.41 8.75 5.78
C GLN A 83 -8.38 7.53 4.84
N PRO A 84 -9.04 6.41 5.23
CA PRO A 84 -9.21 5.26 4.37
C PRO A 84 -10.07 5.60 3.15
N MET A 85 -9.82 4.93 2.03
CA MET A 85 -10.40 5.32 0.74
C MET A 85 -11.73 4.62 0.42
N PHE A 86 -11.84 3.34 0.73
CA PHE A 86 -12.94 2.50 0.25
C PHE A 86 -14.12 2.48 1.22
N ASP A 87 -14.95 3.52 1.16
CA ASP A 87 -16.23 3.57 1.86
C ASP A 87 -17.20 2.51 1.26
N LYS A 88 -17.80 1.71 2.15
CA LYS A 88 -18.74 0.64 1.81
C LYS A 88 -20.02 1.14 1.13
N ALA A 89 -20.38 2.41 1.32
CA ALA A 89 -21.54 3.02 0.69
C ALA A 89 -21.38 3.22 -0.82
N TYR A 90 -20.14 3.36 -1.31
CA TYR A 90 -19.85 3.72 -2.70
C TYR A 90 -19.06 2.64 -3.46
N TYR A 91 -18.33 1.78 -2.75
CA TYR A 91 -17.43 0.82 -3.35
C TYR A 91 -17.75 -0.62 -2.92
N GLY A 92 -17.56 -1.56 -3.85
CA GLY A 92 -17.55 -2.99 -3.52
C GLY A 92 -16.35 -3.39 -2.67
N PRO A 93 -16.34 -4.62 -2.12
CA PRO A 93 -15.26 -5.10 -1.25
C PRO A 93 -13.89 -5.00 -1.91
N ALA A 94 -13.04 -4.13 -1.36
CA ALA A 94 -11.70 -3.90 -1.86
C ALA A 94 -10.72 -3.70 -0.68
N PRO A 95 -9.91 -4.73 -0.32
CA PRO A 95 -8.96 -4.60 0.77
C PRO A 95 -7.90 -3.54 0.45
N GLN A 96 -7.85 -2.54 1.32
CA GLN A 96 -6.80 -1.53 1.37
C GLN A 96 -6.23 -1.46 2.77
N PHE A 97 -4.92 -1.61 2.88
CA PHE A 97 -4.19 -1.45 4.13
C PHE A 97 -4.17 0.03 4.54
N HIS A 98 -4.60 0.32 5.76
CA HIS A 98 -4.62 1.68 6.32
C HIS A 98 -4.59 1.65 7.86
N TRP A 99 -3.95 2.63 8.51
CA TRP A 99 -3.86 2.68 9.98
C TRP A 99 -5.11 3.24 10.66
N VAL A 100 -5.87 4.12 10.00
CA VAL A 100 -7.22 4.50 10.46
C VAL A 100 -8.23 3.48 9.95
N SER A 101 -9.01 2.89 10.86
CA SER A 101 -10.08 1.94 10.52
C SER A 101 -11.43 2.40 11.06
N SER A 102 -12.49 2.11 10.31
CA SER A 102 -13.86 2.29 10.76
C SER A 102 -14.76 1.24 10.13
N ALA A 103 -15.90 0.95 10.77
CA ALA A 103 -16.85 -0.04 10.27
C ALA A 103 -17.43 0.30 8.88
N GLY A 104 -17.41 1.58 8.50
CA GLY A 104 -17.88 2.09 7.22
C GLY A 104 -16.90 1.92 6.05
N HIS A 105 -15.70 1.39 6.28
CA HIS A 105 -14.68 1.24 5.23
C HIS A 105 -14.22 -0.21 5.05
N TRP A 106 -13.80 -0.57 3.84
CA TRP A 106 -13.24 -1.88 3.50
C TRP A 106 -11.76 -2.05 3.89
N ASN A 107 -11.23 -1.15 4.71
CA ASN A 107 -9.81 -1.14 5.00
C ASN A 107 -9.39 -2.28 5.95
N VAL A 108 -8.17 -2.76 5.74
CA VAL A 108 -7.50 -3.71 6.63
C VAL A 108 -6.59 -2.90 7.56
N PRO A 109 -6.79 -2.96 8.88
CA PRO A 109 -5.99 -2.17 9.81
C PRO A 109 -4.53 -2.61 9.82
N LEU A 110 -3.62 -1.64 9.93
CA LEU A 110 -2.20 -1.86 10.17
C LEU A 110 -1.67 -0.93 11.27
N PRO A 111 -0.59 -1.30 11.98
CA PRO A 111 0.02 -0.43 12.97
C PRO A 111 0.47 0.90 12.36
N ASN A 112 0.15 2.02 13.01
CA ASN A 112 0.54 3.34 12.52
C ASN A 112 2.08 3.47 12.41
N PRO A 113 2.66 3.60 11.20
CA PRO A 113 4.11 3.67 11.03
C PRO A 113 4.71 4.95 11.64
N PHE A 114 3.92 6.00 11.84
CA PHE A 114 4.37 7.25 12.47
C PHE A 114 4.72 7.10 13.96
N HIS A 115 4.33 5.99 14.62
CA HIS A 115 4.75 5.71 15.99
C HIS A 115 6.16 5.09 16.07
N LEU A 116 6.81 4.82 14.93
CA LEU A 116 8.11 4.16 14.85
C LEU A 116 9.28 5.13 14.61
N LYS A 117 9.00 6.43 14.49
CA LYS A 117 9.99 7.52 14.42
C LYS A 117 10.23 8.09 15.82
#